data_AF-A0A850REH7-F1
#
_entry.id   AF-A0A850REH7-F1
#
_cell.length_a   1.000
_cell.length_b   1.000
_cell.length_c   1.000
_cell.angle_alpha   90.00
_cell.angle_beta   90.00
_cell.angle_gamma   90.00
#
_symmetry.space_group_name_H-M   'P 1'
#
loop_
_entity.id
_entity.type
_entity.pdbx_description
1 polymer ?
#
loop_
_entity_poly.entity_id
_entity_poly.type
_entity_poly.pdbx_seq_one_letter_code
_entity_poly.pdbx_strand_id
1 'polypeptide(L)'
;MFAKNTLASAVAAAIGVSAVGVAQADTVFFPYAALSPTVTTIVSVINTTDDNWNQNGQFAATHLHYRFYYKSVAAGEGLLNPCEEYNEFLPTSRNDIQTIDLGGVFANDTAGVLFSDPSINNQWQQSGRDYALGRNVQPARGYLTVDNSDGTSVDVDGDDGETLAGEAFVFEFGSGAAWGYQAYSSDDNDFRFAASQSPSPVAVMPFDEITTAFFVTPVDQDQHPDFANNYRARIEFVTSARGDLFDRDENLISGTIPQDVVCVGRIDAIDMLSDGTAARLVKGGWGSLWNYRVVKPAGSDTWVPAKFDSAGSGGISEVSSRNLTDDGAVVIKLEYNTGGTFNEEAVGGTYNNAIMFGPDEYNRFRVQP
;
A
#
# COMPACT_ATOMS: atom_id res chain seq x y z
N MET A 1 -8.92 -19.25 -35.63
CA MET A 1 -9.55 -18.05 -36.21
C MET A 1 -10.13 -17.26 -35.03
N PHE A 2 -9.27 -16.50 -34.35
CA PHE A 2 -9.67 -15.68 -33.19
C PHE A 2 -10.20 -14.35 -33.72
N ALA A 3 -11.45 -14.03 -33.37
CA ALA A 3 -12.07 -12.79 -33.78
C ALA A 3 -11.34 -11.62 -33.09
N LYS A 4 -10.54 -10.91 -33.89
CA LYS A 4 -10.18 -9.52 -33.68
C LYS A 4 -11.49 -8.73 -33.61
N ASN A 5 -11.84 -8.20 -32.45
CA ASN A 5 -12.59 -6.95 -32.28
C ASN A 5 -12.64 -6.59 -30.79
N THR A 6 -12.52 -5.29 -30.52
CA THR A 6 -12.52 -4.59 -29.22
C THR A 6 -11.27 -4.78 -28.33
N LEU A 7 -10.12 -4.34 -28.84
CA LEU A 7 -9.10 -3.65 -28.03
C LEU A 7 -9.20 -2.17 -28.39
N ALA A 8 -10.06 -1.44 -27.69
CA ALA A 8 -10.11 0.01 -27.75
C ALA A 8 -10.06 0.52 -26.31
N SER A 9 -9.07 1.38 -26.06
CA SER A 9 -8.79 2.12 -24.81
C SER A 9 -8.27 1.33 -23.61
N ALA A 10 -6.94 1.43 -23.43
CA ALA A 10 -6.31 1.63 -22.13
C ALA A 10 -4.89 2.16 -22.37
N VAL A 11 -4.75 3.43 -22.77
CA VAL A 11 -3.48 4.15 -22.55
C VAL A 11 -3.59 4.75 -21.16
N ALA A 12 -3.32 3.94 -20.14
CA ALA A 12 -3.02 4.44 -18.81
C ALA A 12 -1.53 4.82 -18.79
N ALA A 13 -1.22 6.01 -19.30
CA ALA A 13 0.01 6.68 -18.92
C ALA A 13 -0.23 7.22 -17.50
N ALA A 14 0.06 6.40 -16.49
CA ALA A 14 0.11 6.85 -15.10
C ALA A 14 1.29 7.81 -14.94
N ILE A 15 1.05 9.09 -15.24
CA ILE A 15 1.93 10.18 -14.82
C ILE A 15 1.60 10.44 -13.36
N GLY A 16 2.25 9.66 -12.50
CA GLY A 16 2.37 9.87 -11.06
C GLY A 16 3.85 9.91 -10.69
N VAL A 17 4.66 10.66 -11.44
CA VAL A 17 6.04 10.93 -11.06
C VAL A 17 6.01 12.06 -10.04
N SER A 18 5.96 11.70 -8.76
CA SER A 18 6.28 12.62 -7.67
C SER A 18 7.52 12.13 -6.94
N ALA A 19 8.59 12.93 -7.11
CA ALA A 19 9.91 12.87 -6.50
C ALA A 19 10.87 11.78 -7.04
N VAL A 20 11.83 12.25 -7.83
CA VAL A 20 13.14 11.61 -8.02
C VAL A 20 13.79 11.56 -6.63
N GLY A 21 13.61 10.46 -5.92
CA GLY A 21 14.28 10.15 -4.67
C GLY A 21 15.46 9.25 -4.97
N VAL A 22 16.64 9.75 -4.62
CA VAL A 22 17.91 9.01 -4.57
C VAL A 22 17.71 7.78 -3.68
N ALA A 23 18.36 6.67 -4.04
CA ALA A 23 18.36 5.38 -3.33
C ALA A 23 18.60 5.58 -1.82
N GLN A 24 17.95 4.76 -0.96
CA GLN A 24 18.13 4.53 0.51
C GLN A 24 17.28 3.28 0.95
N ALA A 25 17.78 2.00 1.01
CA ALA A 25 17.13 0.80 1.66
C ALA A 25 17.77 -0.61 1.56
N ASP A 26 17.59 -1.43 2.61
CA ASP A 26 17.63 -2.91 2.66
C ASP A 26 16.32 -3.60 3.12
N THR A 27 15.20 -2.94 2.92
CA THR A 27 13.88 -3.54 2.75
C THR A 27 13.06 -2.58 1.89
N VAL A 28 12.37 -3.11 0.88
CA VAL A 28 11.38 -2.36 0.11
C VAL A 28 9.96 -2.73 0.53
N PHE A 29 9.12 -1.73 0.71
CA PHE A 29 7.74 -1.83 1.13
C PHE A 29 6.79 -1.35 0.03
N PHE A 30 5.97 -2.28 -0.44
CA PHE A 30 4.88 -2.03 -1.38
C PHE A 30 3.57 -1.92 -0.59
N PRO A 31 3.07 -0.70 -0.35
CA PRO A 31 1.97 -0.47 0.59
C PRO A 31 0.65 -1.12 0.17
N TYR A 32 0.46 -1.50 -1.09
CA TYR A 32 -0.84 -2.00 -1.52
C TYR A 32 -0.80 -2.93 -2.75
N ALA A 33 -1.19 -4.17 -2.56
CA ALA A 33 -1.46 -5.13 -3.61
C ALA A 33 -2.95 -5.51 -3.64
N ALA A 34 -3.48 -5.77 -4.84
CA ALA A 34 -4.84 -6.23 -5.06
C ALA A 34 -4.83 -7.40 -6.05
N LEU A 35 -5.48 -8.49 -5.67
CA LEU A 35 -5.47 -9.76 -6.39
C LEU A 35 -6.89 -10.27 -6.56
N SER A 36 -7.28 -10.59 -7.78
CA SER A 36 -8.56 -11.19 -8.12
C SER A 36 -8.51 -11.77 -9.54
N PRO A 37 -9.53 -12.52 -9.99
CA PRO A 37 -9.58 -12.99 -11.37
C PRO A 37 -9.54 -11.91 -12.46
N THR A 38 -9.74 -10.63 -12.11
CA THR A 38 -9.70 -9.49 -13.05
C THR A 38 -8.74 -8.37 -12.64
N VAL A 39 -7.99 -8.55 -11.53
CA VAL A 39 -7.04 -7.56 -11.00
C VAL A 39 -5.79 -8.29 -10.55
N THR A 40 -4.62 -7.81 -10.94
CA THR A 40 -3.37 -8.27 -10.33
C THR A 40 -2.44 -7.10 -10.04
N THR A 41 -1.52 -7.29 -9.10
CA THR A 41 -0.41 -6.38 -8.84
C THR A 41 0.85 -6.99 -9.42
N ILE A 42 1.46 -6.26 -10.34
CA ILE A 42 2.79 -6.59 -10.86
C ILE A 42 3.80 -5.77 -10.07
N VAL A 43 4.78 -6.45 -9.52
CA VAL A 43 5.86 -5.86 -8.72
C VAL A 43 7.18 -6.11 -9.44
N SER A 44 8.00 -5.07 -9.56
CA SER A 44 9.39 -5.18 -9.96
C SER A 44 10.27 -4.84 -8.77
N VAL A 45 11.22 -5.72 -8.45
CA VAL A 45 12.26 -5.50 -7.44
C VAL A 45 13.60 -5.48 -8.14
N ILE A 46 14.38 -4.43 -7.89
CA ILE A 46 15.77 -4.29 -8.33
C ILE A 46 16.66 -4.63 -7.15
N ASN A 47 17.61 -5.53 -7.36
CA ASN A 47 18.61 -5.92 -6.39
C ASN A 47 20.01 -5.59 -6.90
N THR A 48 20.74 -4.73 -6.19
CA THR A 48 22.09 -4.28 -6.59
C THR A 48 23.21 -4.88 -5.74
N THR A 49 22.87 -5.65 -4.70
CA THR A 49 23.83 -6.31 -3.79
C THR A 49 23.93 -7.81 -3.99
N ASP A 50 25.05 -8.38 -3.55
CA ASP A 50 25.23 -9.80 -3.28
C ASP A 50 24.98 -10.18 -1.81
N ASP A 51 24.71 -9.23 -0.92
CA ASP A 51 24.32 -9.46 0.46
C ASP A 51 22.85 -9.88 0.57
N ASN A 52 22.60 -11.14 0.22
CA ASN A 52 21.28 -11.73 0.15
C ASN A 52 21.11 -12.87 1.17
N TRP A 53 19.93 -13.49 1.15
CA TRP A 53 19.65 -14.71 1.90
C TRP A 53 19.92 -15.97 1.08
N ASN A 54 19.95 -17.11 1.76
CA ASN A 54 19.71 -18.42 1.18
C ASN A 54 18.27 -18.87 1.45
N GLN A 55 17.90 -20.01 0.89
CA GLN A 55 16.59 -20.63 1.07
C GLN A 55 16.20 -20.91 2.54
N ASN A 56 17.17 -20.99 3.45
CA ASN A 56 16.95 -21.23 4.88
C ASN A 56 17.00 -19.93 5.71
N GLY A 57 17.04 -18.76 5.08
CA GLY A 57 17.16 -17.47 5.77
C GLY A 57 18.53 -17.23 6.42
N GLN A 58 19.60 -17.79 5.86
CA GLN A 58 20.98 -17.51 6.28
C GLN A 58 21.69 -16.69 5.21
N PHE A 59 22.70 -15.91 5.59
CA PHE A 59 23.52 -15.11 4.67
C PHE A 59 24.05 -15.91 3.48
N ALA A 60 23.73 -15.48 2.25
CA ALA A 60 24.26 -15.99 0.99
C ALA A 60 23.83 -15.12 -0.21
N ALA A 61 24.63 -15.07 -1.28
CA ALA A 61 24.32 -14.26 -2.46
C ALA A 61 23.23 -14.81 -3.42
N THR A 62 22.11 -15.33 -2.91
CA THR A 62 21.21 -16.15 -3.75
C THR A 62 19.72 -15.86 -3.70
N HIS A 63 19.17 -15.26 -2.64
CA HIS A 63 17.71 -15.10 -2.49
C HIS A 63 17.34 -13.77 -1.83
N LEU A 64 16.27 -13.14 -2.30
CA LEU A 64 15.56 -12.12 -1.52
C LEU A 64 14.48 -12.77 -0.67
N HIS A 65 14.15 -12.15 0.45
CA HIS A 65 13.06 -12.55 1.33
C HIS A 65 11.81 -11.76 0.96
N TYR A 66 10.77 -12.45 0.48
CA TYR A 66 9.48 -11.86 0.17
C TYR A 66 8.48 -12.21 1.27
N ARG A 67 7.79 -11.18 1.78
CA ARG A 67 6.74 -11.35 2.80
C ARG A 67 5.49 -10.61 2.37
N PHE A 68 4.49 -11.38 1.96
CA PHE A 68 3.21 -10.87 1.52
C PHE A 68 2.19 -11.02 2.64
N TYR A 69 1.71 -9.88 3.14
CA TYR A 69 0.69 -9.82 4.18
C TYR A 69 -0.63 -9.48 3.54
N TYR A 70 -1.64 -10.33 3.74
CA TYR A 70 -2.88 -10.22 2.99
C TYR A 70 -4.12 -10.56 3.80
N LYS A 71 -5.26 -10.11 3.27
CA LYS A 71 -6.59 -10.49 3.71
C LYS A 71 -7.34 -11.07 2.52
N SER A 72 -7.92 -12.25 2.71
CA SER A 72 -8.85 -12.80 1.74
C SER A 72 -10.16 -12.00 1.77
N VAL A 73 -10.53 -11.42 0.63
CA VAL A 73 -11.80 -10.71 0.47
C VAL A 73 -12.97 -11.70 0.52
N ALA A 74 -12.77 -12.92 -0.01
CA ALA A 74 -13.80 -13.97 0.00
C ALA A 74 -14.12 -14.48 1.41
N ALA A 75 -13.17 -14.42 2.34
CA ALA A 75 -13.37 -14.81 3.74
C ALA A 75 -14.01 -13.71 4.61
N GLY A 76 -14.34 -12.55 4.01
CA GLY A 76 -14.82 -11.38 4.74
C GLY A 76 -13.65 -10.56 5.27
N GLU A 77 -13.00 -9.80 4.37
CA GLU A 77 -11.78 -9.01 4.61
C GLU A 77 -11.74 -8.38 5.99
N GLY A 78 -12.79 -7.63 6.36
CA GLY A 78 -12.96 -7.00 7.67
C GLY A 78 -11.83 -6.01 8.00
N LEU A 79 -12.16 -4.73 8.14
CA LEU A 79 -11.14 -3.70 8.40
C LEU A 79 -10.29 -4.00 9.65
N LEU A 80 -10.86 -4.69 10.64
CA LEU A 80 -10.21 -5.04 11.90
C LEU A 80 -9.61 -6.45 11.98
N ASN A 81 -9.79 -7.28 10.95
CA ASN A 81 -9.20 -8.61 10.95
C ASN A 81 -7.67 -8.50 10.80
N PRO A 82 -6.90 -9.41 11.42
CA PRO A 82 -5.46 -9.49 11.17
C PRO A 82 -5.19 -9.94 9.73
N CYS A 83 -3.98 -9.69 9.23
CA CYS A 83 -3.52 -10.30 8.00
C CYS A 83 -3.01 -11.72 8.22
N GLU A 84 -3.05 -12.49 7.15
CA GLU A 84 -2.30 -13.72 6.97
C GLU A 84 -0.95 -13.39 6.31
N GLU A 85 0.07 -14.22 6.55
CA GLU A 85 1.41 -14.04 5.99
C GLU A 85 1.71 -15.17 5.00
N TYR A 86 2.30 -14.80 3.87
CA TYR A 86 3.02 -15.71 2.99
C TYR A 86 4.48 -15.26 2.95
N ASN A 87 5.40 -16.17 3.29
CA ASN A 87 6.79 -15.87 3.60
C ASN A 87 7.69 -16.83 2.81
N GLU A 88 8.51 -16.29 1.92
CA GLU A 88 9.33 -17.08 1.01
C GLU A 88 10.69 -16.44 0.74
N PHE A 89 11.72 -17.26 0.68
CA PHE A 89 13.02 -16.86 0.13
C PHE A 89 13.05 -17.26 -1.35
N LEU A 90 13.08 -16.27 -2.22
CA LEU A 90 13.02 -16.46 -3.66
C LEU A 90 14.32 -16.06 -4.33
N PRO A 91 14.81 -16.86 -5.30
CA PRO A 91 16.10 -16.61 -5.89
C PRO A 91 16.28 -15.23 -6.54
N THR A 92 17.50 -14.72 -6.51
CA THR A 92 17.94 -13.45 -7.10
C THR A 92 19.43 -13.53 -7.46
N SER A 93 19.97 -12.47 -8.04
CA SER A 93 21.41 -12.26 -8.15
C SER A 93 21.76 -10.77 -8.05
N ARG A 94 23.06 -10.45 -7.92
CA ARG A 94 23.50 -9.05 -7.92
C ARG A 94 23.21 -8.38 -9.27
N ASN A 95 22.71 -7.15 -9.22
CA ASN A 95 22.25 -6.36 -10.38
C ASN A 95 21.11 -7.03 -11.16
N ASP A 96 20.23 -7.73 -10.44
CA ASP A 96 19.05 -8.39 -10.98
C ASP A 96 17.82 -7.49 -10.91
N ILE A 97 16.86 -7.76 -11.79
CA ILE A 97 15.51 -7.21 -11.70
C ILE A 97 14.52 -8.37 -11.80
N GLN A 98 13.76 -8.56 -10.73
CA GLN A 98 12.71 -9.57 -10.68
C GLN A 98 11.36 -8.89 -10.83
N THR A 99 10.73 -9.04 -12.00
CA THR A 99 9.34 -8.61 -12.20
C THR A 99 8.38 -9.79 -12.09
N ILE A 100 7.43 -9.68 -11.17
CA ILE A 100 6.52 -10.75 -10.77
C ILE A 100 5.08 -10.29 -10.85
N ASP A 101 4.23 -11.19 -11.33
CA ASP A 101 2.79 -11.09 -11.17
C ASP A 101 2.40 -11.76 -9.85
N LEU A 102 2.12 -10.97 -8.81
CA LEU A 102 1.77 -11.50 -7.49
C LEU A 102 0.53 -12.40 -7.51
N GLY A 103 -0.40 -12.15 -8.44
CA GLY A 103 -1.60 -12.97 -8.63
C GLY A 103 -1.36 -14.18 -9.54
N GLY A 104 -0.30 -14.19 -10.34
CA GLY A 104 -0.01 -15.27 -11.29
C GLY A 104 -1.01 -15.35 -12.46
N VAL A 105 -1.64 -14.25 -12.83
CA VAL A 105 -2.61 -14.15 -13.94
C VAL A 105 -1.91 -14.30 -15.30
N PHE A 106 -0.82 -13.56 -15.51
CA PHE A 106 -0.08 -13.46 -16.78
C PHE A 106 1.16 -14.36 -16.84
N ALA A 107 1.54 -14.97 -15.71
CA ALA A 107 2.78 -15.73 -15.54
C ALA A 107 2.54 -17.14 -14.99
N ASN A 108 1.40 -17.76 -15.34
CA ASN A 108 1.05 -19.08 -14.81
C ASN A 108 2.10 -20.16 -15.15
N ASP A 109 2.65 -20.10 -16.36
CA ASP A 109 3.62 -21.07 -16.89
C ASP A 109 5.08 -20.74 -16.50
N THR A 110 5.29 -19.58 -15.89
CA THR A 110 6.61 -19.06 -15.49
C THR A 110 6.67 -18.80 -13.98
N ALA A 111 5.85 -19.52 -13.21
CA ALA A 111 5.86 -19.44 -11.74
C ALA A 111 5.78 -17.99 -11.22
N GLY A 112 4.95 -17.14 -11.84
CA GLY A 112 4.79 -15.74 -11.46
C GLY A 112 5.79 -14.77 -12.10
N VAL A 113 6.89 -15.25 -12.66
CA VAL A 113 7.95 -14.41 -13.27
C VAL A 113 7.53 -13.89 -14.65
N LEU A 114 7.75 -12.61 -14.91
CA LEU A 114 7.36 -11.94 -16.15
C LEU A 114 8.54 -11.69 -17.11
N PHE A 115 8.22 -11.23 -18.32
CA PHE A 115 9.16 -10.72 -19.32
C PHE A 115 10.28 -11.65 -19.78
N SER A 116 10.09 -12.97 -19.64
CA SER A 116 11.08 -13.99 -20.03
C SER A 116 12.44 -13.79 -19.33
N ASP A 117 12.39 -13.39 -18.05
CA ASP A 117 13.58 -13.27 -17.20
C ASP A 117 14.48 -14.52 -17.32
N PRO A 118 15.75 -14.37 -17.75
CA PRO A 118 16.64 -15.49 -17.94
C PRO A 118 17.08 -16.10 -16.60
N SER A 119 16.68 -17.34 -16.34
CA SER A 119 17.03 -18.13 -15.14
C SER A 119 18.53 -18.53 -15.03
N ILE A 120 19.47 -17.80 -15.63
CA ILE A 120 20.89 -18.16 -15.66
C ILE A 120 21.56 -17.82 -14.32
N ASN A 121 21.32 -16.62 -13.79
CA ASN A 121 22.01 -16.12 -12.60
C ASN A 121 21.15 -16.20 -11.34
N ASN A 122 19.87 -15.84 -11.44
CA ASN A 122 18.93 -15.98 -10.34
C ASN A 122 18.39 -17.42 -10.20
N GLN A 123 18.54 -18.29 -11.20
CA GLN A 123 18.10 -19.71 -11.11
C GLN A 123 16.62 -19.91 -10.72
N TRP A 124 15.74 -18.94 -11.00
CA TRP A 124 14.34 -19.00 -10.59
C TRP A 124 13.62 -20.27 -11.06
N GLN A 125 13.93 -20.80 -12.26
CA GLN A 125 13.32 -22.03 -12.80
C GLN A 125 13.75 -23.29 -12.03
N GLN A 126 14.95 -23.30 -11.48
CA GLN A 126 15.51 -24.46 -10.77
C GLN A 126 14.97 -24.56 -9.34
N SER A 127 14.46 -23.45 -8.80
CA SER A 127 13.93 -23.39 -7.45
C SER A 127 12.68 -24.25 -7.25
N GLY A 128 11.89 -24.44 -8.31
CA GLY A 128 10.55 -25.03 -8.23
C GLY A 128 9.57 -24.22 -7.37
N ARG A 129 9.91 -22.96 -7.02
CA ARG A 129 9.10 -22.06 -6.21
C ARG A 129 8.30 -21.12 -7.08
N ASP A 130 7.19 -20.64 -6.54
CA ASP A 130 6.26 -19.74 -7.20
C ASP A 130 6.43 -18.33 -6.67
N TYR A 131 6.74 -17.38 -7.57
CA TYR A 131 6.79 -15.95 -7.27
C TYR A 131 5.39 -15.32 -7.24
N ALA A 132 4.35 -16.02 -7.72
CA ALA A 132 2.97 -15.58 -7.59
C ALA A 132 2.43 -15.89 -6.17
N LEU A 133 2.94 -15.17 -5.17
CA LEU A 133 2.67 -15.38 -3.74
C LEU A 133 1.16 -15.42 -3.41
N GLY A 134 0.36 -14.71 -4.20
CA GLY A 134 -1.06 -14.57 -3.99
C GLY A 134 -1.95 -15.45 -4.89
N ARG A 135 -1.37 -16.35 -5.71
CA ARG A 135 -2.12 -17.18 -6.69
C ARG A 135 -3.28 -17.94 -6.06
N ASN A 136 -3.08 -18.48 -4.86
CA ASN A 136 -4.03 -19.39 -4.21
C ASN A 136 -4.98 -18.71 -3.20
N VAL A 137 -4.91 -17.39 -3.04
CA VAL A 137 -5.63 -16.65 -1.99
C VAL A 137 -6.58 -15.59 -2.55
N GLN A 138 -6.81 -15.62 -3.87
CA GLN A 138 -7.67 -14.66 -4.54
C GLN A 138 -9.16 -14.89 -4.27
N PRO A 139 -9.98 -13.82 -4.17
CA PRO A 139 -9.59 -12.42 -4.15
C PRO A 139 -8.94 -12.01 -2.83
N ALA A 140 -7.89 -11.20 -2.89
CA ALA A 140 -7.15 -10.69 -1.74
C ALA A 140 -6.71 -9.25 -1.92
N ARG A 141 -6.48 -8.56 -0.80
CA ARG A 141 -5.72 -7.31 -0.73
C ARG A 141 -4.58 -7.50 0.27
N GLY A 142 -3.48 -6.81 0.06
CA GLY A 142 -2.31 -6.99 0.91
C GLY A 142 -1.32 -5.86 0.77
N TYR A 143 -0.18 -6.05 1.42
CA TYR A 143 1.05 -5.31 1.15
C TYR A 143 2.20 -6.31 1.09
N LEU A 144 3.30 -5.91 0.49
CA LEU A 144 4.48 -6.75 0.32
C LEU A 144 5.70 -6.03 0.91
N THR A 145 6.50 -6.75 1.69
CA THR A 145 7.88 -6.35 1.97
C THR A 145 8.83 -7.29 1.24
N VAL A 146 9.95 -6.75 0.77
CA VAL A 146 11.04 -7.54 0.20
C VAL A 146 12.35 -7.04 0.79
N ASP A 147 13.09 -7.93 1.42
CA ASP A 147 14.37 -7.62 2.04
C ASP A 147 15.48 -8.55 1.54
N ASN A 148 16.70 -8.10 1.73
CA ASN A 148 17.92 -8.86 1.54
C ASN A 148 18.60 -9.00 2.92
N SER A 149 19.85 -9.45 2.94
CA SER A 149 20.55 -9.68 4.21
C SER A 149 21.49 -8.54 4.62
N ASP A 150 21.52 -7.51 3.79
CA ASP A 150 22.34 -6.33 3.98
C ASP A 150 21.77 -5.51 5.16
N GLY A 151 22.63 -4.81 5.89
CA GLY A 151 22.30 -4.20 7.20
C GLY A 151 22.25 -5.15 8.41
N THR A 152 22.45 -6.46 8.24
CA THR A 152 22.82 -7.32 9.37
C THR A 152 24.29 -7.06 9.77
N SER A 153 24.68 -7.38 11.00
CA SER A 153 26.02 -7.04 11.58
C SER A 153 27.27 -7.61 10.87
N VAL A 154 27.10 -8.15 9.66
CA VAL A 154 28.10 -8.82 8.84
C VAL A 154 28.01 -8.24 7.42
N ASP A 155 28.21 -6.93 7.29
CA ASP A 155 28.65 -6.36 6.01
C ASP A 155 30.12 -6.76 5.83
N VAL A 156 30.38 -7.66 4.88
CA VAL A 156 31.70 -8.24 4.63
C VAL A 156 32.49 -7.41 3.62
N ASP A 157 31.79 -6.53 2.89
CA ASP A 157 32.22 -6.02 1.59
C ASP A 157 32.35 -4.49 1.59
N GLY A 158 31.73 -3.80 2.54
CA GLY A 158 31.71 -2.34 2.66
C GLY A 158 30.78 -1.67 1.63
N ASP A 159 29.81 -2.43 1.11
CA ASP A 159 28.78 -1.95 0.20
C ASP A 159 27.56 -1.49 1.05
N ASP A 160 27.77 -0.62 2.05
CA ASP A 160 26.77 -0.01 2.98
C ASP A 160 25.74 0.91 2.26
N GLY A 161 25.56 0.70 0.96
CA GLY A 161 24.65 1.41 0.09
C GLY A 161 23.26 0.77 0.11
N GLU A 162 22.48 1.16 -0.89
CA GLU A 162 21.04 1.09 -0.79
C GLU A 162 20.61 0.18 -1.91
N THR A 163 20.37 -1.07 -1.53
CA THR A 163 20.61 -2.15 -2.47
C THR A 163 19.33 -2.79 -3.01
N LEU A 164 18.19 -2.37 -2.46
CA LEU A 164 16.86 -2.69 -2.99
C LEU A 164 16.10 -1.45 -3.46
N ALA A 165 15.46 -1.58 -4.62
CA ALA A 165 14.46 -0.64 -5.11
C ALA A 165 13.26 -1.39 -5.68
N GLY A 166 12.09 -0.74 -5.68
CA GLY A 166 10.87 -1.40 -6.14
C GLY A 166 9.88 -0.45 -6.79
N GLU A 167 9.15 -0.98 -7.76
CA GLU A 167 7.96 -0.34 -8.32
C GLU A 167 6.83 -1.37 -8.45
N ALA A 168 5.60 -0.90 -8.36
CA ALA A 168 4.44 -1.73 -8.59
C ALA A 168 3.45 -1.02 -9.49
N PHE A 169 2.72 -1.81 -10.27
CA PHE A 169 1.50 -1.35 -10.90
C PHE A 169 0.38 -2.34 -10.67
N VAL A 170 -0.78 -1.81 -10.34
CA VAL A 170 -2.02 -2.56 -10.19
C VAL A 170 -2.74 -2.50 -11.52
N PHE A 171 -2.98 -3.67 -12.11
CA PHE A 171 -3.63 -3.83 -13.39
C PHE A 171 -4.99 -4.50 -13.22
N GLU A 172 -6.04 -3.72 -13.41
CA GLU A 172 -7.41 -4.18 -13.63
C GLU A 172 -7.54 -4.42 -15.14
N PHE A 173 -7.70 -5.67 -15.54
CA PHE A 173 -7.78 -6.06 -16.95
C PHE A 173 -9.18 -6.50 -17.37
N GLY A 174 -10.13 -6.53 -16.44
CA GLY A 174 -11.54 -6.78 -16.75
C GLY A 174 -12.20 -5.59 -17.46
N SER A 175 -11.80 -4.37 -17.09
CA SER A 175 -12.31 -3.10 -17.59
C SER A 175 -11.23 -2.17 -18.16
N GLY A 176 -9.95 -2.51 -18.01
CA GLY A 176 -8.83 -1.89 -18.75
C GLY A 176 -8.25 -0.68 -18.04
N ALA A 177 -7.96 -0.84 -16.75
CA ALA A 177 -7.58 0.22 -15.82
C ALA A 177 -6.24 -0.11 -15.16
N ALA A 178 -5.32 0.86 -15.07
CA ALA A 178 -4.03 0.63 -14.42
C ALA A 178 -3.52 1.88 -13.71
N TRP A 179 -2.81 1.67 -12.61
CA TRP A 179 -2.08 2.71 -11.91
C TRP A 179 -0.84 2.09 -11.25
N GLY A 180 0.16 2.91 -10.95
CA GLY A 180 1.40 2.42 -10.33
C GLY A 180 1.94 3.38 -9.29
N TYR A 181 2.91 2.89 -8.53
CA TYR A 181 3.58 3.60 -7.46
C TYR A 181 4.99 3.01 -7.25
N GLN A 182 5.89 3.82 -6.68
CA GLN A 182 7.20 3.37 -6.23
C GLN A 182 7.08 2.80 -4.82
N ALA A 183 7.84 1.74 -4.52
CA ALA A 183 7.97 1.22 -3.17
C ALA A 183 8.70 2.21 -2.26
N TYR A 184 8.37 2.17 -0.97
CA TYR A 184 9.19 2.81 0.05
C TYR A 184 10.37 1.92 0.39
N SER A 185 11.42 2.52 0.92
CA SER A 185 12.71 1.89 1.04
C SER A 185 13.27 2.27 2.43
N SER A 186 13.71 1.29 3.23
CA SER A 186 14.24 1.46 4.59
C SER A 186 15.41 0.51 4.88
N ASP A 187 16.40 0.93 5.68
CA ASP A 187 17.57 0.11 6.08
C ASP A 187 17.32 -0.70 7.36
N ASP A 188 16.31 -0.33 8.16
CA ASP A 188 16.08 -0.88 9.50
C ASP A 188 14.65 -1.43 9.69
N ASN A 189 13.94 -1.68 8.58
CA ASN A 189 12.53 -2.05 8.54
C ASN A 189 11.57 -0.99 9.13
N ASP A 190 12.04 0.23 9.40
CA ASP A 190 11.20 1.34 9.86
C ASP A 190 10.56 2.06 8.69
N PHE A 191 9.23 1.95 8.57
CA PHE A 191 8.45 2.63 7.53
C PHE A 191 7.59 3.77 8.06
N ARG A 192 7.79 4.23 9.30
CA ARG A 192 7.03 5.36 9.85
C ARG A 192 7.22 6.63 9.05
N PHE A 193 8.39 6.81 8.42
CA PHE A 193 8.64 7.92 7.51
C PHE A 193 7.70 7.92 6.29
N ALA A 194 7.16 6.76 5.89
CA ALA A 194 6.29 6.62 4.72
C ALA A 194 4.84 7.04 5.00
N ALA A 195 4.46 7.29 6.26
CA ALA A 195 3.12 7.71 6.63
C ALA A 195 2.68 8.93 5.81
N SER A 196 1.53 8.82 5.14
CA SER A 196 0.97 9.88 4.32
C SER A 196 0.68 11.13 5.14
N GLN A 197 0.82 12.31 4.53
CA GLN A 197 0.54 13.60 5.14
C GLN A 197 -0.80 13.58 5.89
N SER A 198 -0.80 14.11 7.13
CA SER A 198 -1.99 14.13 7.99
C SER A 198 -2.10 15.48 8.71
N PRO A 199 -3.12 16.30 8.41
CA PRO A 199 -4.18 16.07 7.43
C PRO A 199 -3.75 16.23 5.97
N SER A 200 -4.30 15.39 5.09
CA SER A 200 -4.24 15.56 3.64
C SER A 200 -5.51 16.25 3.12
N PRO A 201 -5.42 17.33 2.32
CA PRO A 201 -6.60 17.89 1.65
C PRO A 201 -7.11 16.92 0.57
N VAL A 202 -8.40 16.63 0.59
CA VAL A 202 -9.02 15.67 -0.32
C VAL A 202 -10.32 16.21 -0.89
N ALA A 203 -10.50 16.04 -2.20
CA ALA A 203 -11.80 16.17 -2.83
C ALA A 203 -12.60 14.87 -2.65
N VAL A 204 -13.90 14.98 -2.51
CA VAL A 204 -14.85 13.86 -2.55
C VAL A 204 -15.72 14.08 -3.78
N MET A 205 -15.68 13.13 -4.71
CA MET A 205 -16.44 13.25 -5.95
C MET A 205 -17.93 12.93 -5.72
N PRO A 206 -18.84 13.36 -6.62
CA PRO A 206 -20.25 13.01 -6.53
C PRO A 206 -20.44 11.49 -6.47
N PHE A 207 -21.09 11.00 -5.42
CA PHE A 207 -21.26 9.56 -5.19
C PHE A 207 -22.25 8.91 -6.17
N ASP A 208 -23.07 9.71 -6.86
CA ASP A 208 -23.96 9.26 -7.94
C ASP A 208 -23.19 8.91 -9.23
N GLU A 209 -21.96 9.39 -9.38
CA GLU A 209 -21.15 9.15 -10.59
C GLU A 209 -19.86 8.38 -10.31
N ILE A 210 -19.19 8.67 -9.19
CA ILE A 210 -17.82 8.25 -8.93
C ILE A 210 -17.76 7.60 -7.55
N THR A 211 -17.17 6.40 -7.51
CA THR A 211 -16.78 5.81 -6.23
C THR A 211 -15.41 6.35 -5.84
N THR A 212 -15.32 6.97 -4.66
CA THR A 212 -14.06 7.32 -4.01
C THR A 212 -13.77 6.30 -2.92
N ALA A 213 -12.62 5.64 -3.00
CA ALA A 213 -12.13 4.70 -1.99
C ALA A 213 -10.74 5.12 -1.50
N PHE A 214 -10.43 4.77 -0.26
CA PHE A 214 -9.10 4.90 0.33
C PHE A 214 -8.55 3.51 0.62
N PHE A 215 -7.37 3.21 0.08
CA PHE A 215 -6.56 2.07 0.49
C PHE A 215 -5.62 2.54 1.58
N VAL A 216 -5.66 1.85 2.72
CA VAL A 216 -4.99 2.25 3.95
C VAL A 216 -4.12 1.10 4.41
N THR A 217 -2.84 1.39 4.59
CA THR A 217 -1.86 0.43 5.11
C THR A 217 -1.11 1.09 6.25
N PRO A 218 -1.44 0.76 7.51
CA PRO A 218 -0.72 1.25 8.69
C PRO A 218 0.78 0.97 8.57
N VAL A 219 1.60 1.95 8.95
CA VAL A 219 3.07 1.83 8.95
C VAL A 219 3.64 1.88 10.36
N ASP A 220 4.74 1.19 10.58
CA ASP A 220 5.43 1.15 11.86
C ASP A 220 6.96 0.91 11.71
N GLN A 221 7.66 0.87 12.85
CA GLN A 221 9.10 0.64 12.99
C GLN A 221 9.53 -0.77 12.56
N ASP A 222 8.62 -1.72 12.66
CA ASP A 222 8.71 -3.02 12.01
C ASP A 222 7.51 -3.05 11.07
N GLN A 223 7.56 -3.71 9.93
CA GLN A 223 6.38 -3.88 9.05
C GLN A 223 5.87 -5.32 9.06
N HIS A 224 6.34 -6.12 10.03
CA HIS A 224 5.89 -7.47 10.32
C HIS A 224 4.83 -7.46 11.43
N PRO A 225 3.55 -7.71 11.09
CA PRO A 225 2.47 -7.84 12.06
C PRO A 225 2.72 -9.03 12.97
N ASP A 226 2.80 -8.75 14.27
CA ASP A 226 2.94 -9.75 15.32
C ASP A 226 1.78 -9.67 16.33
N PHE A 227 1.78 -10.57 17.31
CA PHE A 227 0.74 -10.60 18.34
C PHE A 227 0.85 -9.45 19.35
N ALA A 228 1.99 -8.74 19.41
CA ALA A 228 2.24 -7.66 20.35
C ALA A 228 1.80 -6.29 19.80
N ASN A 229 1.71 -6.16 18.48
CA ASN A 229 1.40 -4.92 17.80
C ASN A 229 0.22 -5.09 16.84
N ASN A 230 -0.87 -4.38 17.11
CA ASN A 230 -2.10 -4.54 16.35
C ASN A 230 -2.10 -3.81 14.99
N TYR A 231 -0.96 -3.25 14.53
CA TYR A 231 -0.76 -2.54 13.25
C TYR A 231 -2.01 -1.78 12.80
N ARG A 232 -2.48 -0.89 13.67
CA ARG A 232 -3.79 -0.26 13.51
C ARG A 232 -3.64 1.24 13.28
N ALA A 233 -4.23 1.71 12.19
CA ALA A 233 -4.44 3.12 11.94
C ALA A 233 -5.93 3.45 11.89
N ARG A 234 -6.25 4.71 12.16
CA ARG A 234 -7.57 5.30 11.98
C ARG A 234 -7.50 6.29 10.83
N ILE A 235 -8.51 6.28 9.98
CA ILE A 235 -8.76 7.36 9.03
C ILE A 235 -10.10 8.03 9.34
N GLU A 236 -10.14 9.35 9.21
CA GLU A 236 -11.35 10.14 9.39
C GLU A 236 -11.28 11.46 8.62
N PHE A 237 -12.44 11.96 8.21
CA PHE A 237 -12.56 13.31 7.70
C PHE A 237 -12.75 14.28 8.85
N VAL A 238 -11.90 15.30 8.94
CA VAL A 238 -11.98 16.35 9.95
C VAL A 238 -11.41 17.64 9.38
N THR A 239 -12.24 18.67 9.25
CA THR A 239 -11.80 19.97 8.73
C THR A 239 -11.75 21.06 9.80
N SER A 240 -12.59 21.00 10.84
CA SER A 240 -12.57 21.94 11.96
C SER A 240 -13.14 21.31 13.24
N ALA A 241 -13.06 22.01 14.38
CA ALA A 241 -13.69 21.56 15.63
C ALA A 241 -15.24 21.50 15.59
N ARG A 242 -15.87 22.01 14.52
CA ARG A 242 -17.34 22.09 14.38
C ARG A 242 -17.90 21.45 13.12
N GLY A 243 -17.05 20.84 12.29
CA GLY A 243 -17.50 20.17 11.07
C GLY A 243 -16.35 19.54 10.31
N ASP A 244 -16.71 18.59 9.48
CA ASP A 244 -15.82 17.52 9.06
C ASP A 244 -15.46 17.63 7.58
N LEU A 245 -16.37 18.18 6.77
CA LEU A 245 -16.27 18.37 5.32
C LEU A 245 -16.94 19.67 4.88
N PHE A 246 -16.65 20.13 3.67
CA PHE A 246 -17.38 21.16 2.94
C PHE A 246 -18.05 20.56 1.71
N ASP A 247 -19.27 20.97 1.39
CA ASP A 247 -19.83 20.72 0.05
C ASP A 247 -19.22 21.68 -1.01
N ARG A 248 -19.67 21.57 -2.25
CA ARG A 248 -19.22 22.45 -3.35
C ARG A 248 -19.62 23.92 -3.19
N ASP A 249 -20.58 24.22 -2.33
CA ASP A 249 -21.07 25.58 -2.06
C ASP A 249 -20.46 26.14 -0.75
N GLU A 250 -19.34 25.55 -0.29
CA GLU A 250 -18.58 25.98 0.89
C GLU A 250 -19.37 25.86 2.20
N ASN A 251 -20.47 25.10 2.22
CA ASN A 251 -21.20 24.86 3.46
C ASN A 251 -20.48 23.78 4.28
N LEU A 252 -20.23 24.10 5.55
CA LEU A 252 -19.66 23.13 6.48
C LEU A 252 -20.69 22.04 6.82
N ILE A 253 -20.28 20.79 6.71
CA ILE A 253 -21.07 19.59 6.99
C ILE A 253 -20.35 18.75 8.04
N SER A 254 -21.11 18.32 9.04
CA SER A 254 -20.65 17.36 10.06
C SER A 254 -21.28 15.99 9.84
N GLY A 255 -20.79 15.00 10.57
CA GLY A 255 -21.33 13.64 10.62
C GLY A 255 -20.41 12.63 9.92
N THR A 256 -19.11 12.79 10.09
CA THR A 256 -18.15 11.78 9.64
C THR A 256 -18.01 10.65 10.64
N ILE A 257 -17.70 9.47 10.13
CA ILE A 257 -17.57 8.23 10.88
C ILE A 257 -16.13 7.76 10.72
N PRO A 258 -15.33 7.75 11.79
CA PRO A 258 -13.96 7.25 11.74
C PRO A 258 -13.92 5.76 11.42
N GLN A 259 -12.90 5.35 10.67
CA GLN A 259 -12.70 3.96 10.28
C GLN A 259 -11.32 3.49 10.74
N ASP A 260 -11.27 2.36 11.45
CA ASP A 260 -10.05 1.73 11.91
C ASP A 260 -9.66 0.61 10.96
N VAL A 261 -8.37 0.55 10.60
CA VAL A 261 -7.79 -0.46 9.72
C VAL A 261 -6.64 -1.14 10.43
N VAL A 262 -6.67 -2.47 10.44
CA VAL A 262 -5.57 -3.34 10.86
C VAL A 262 -4.88 -3.88 9.62
N CYS A 263 -3.55 -3.77 9.55
CA CYS A 263 -2.67 -4.29 8.49
C CYS A 263 -2.90 -3.71 7.08
N VAL A 264 -4.08 -3.91 6.47
CA VAL A 264 -4.47 -3.32 5.18
C VAL A 264 -6.00 -3.23 5.11
N GLY A 265 -6.52 -2.24 4.39
CA GLY A 265 -7.95 -2.15 4.15
C GLY A 265 -8.34 -1.21 3.03
N ARG A 266 -9.52 -1.45 2.47
CA ARG A 266 -10.23 -0.55 1.55
C ARG A 266 -11.44 0.05 2.25
N ILE A 267 -11.56 1.36 2.24
CA ILE A 267 -12.68 2.10 2.82
C ILE A 267 -13.32 2.96 1.74
N ASP A 268 -14.62 2.81 1.51
CA ASP A 268 -15.33 3.76 0.65
C ASP A 268 -15.57 5.07 1.41
N ALA A 269 -15.36 6.19 0.73
CA ALA A 269 -15.54 7.51 1.34
C ALA A 269 -16.97 7.73 1.87
N ILE A 270 -17.97 7.07 1.26
CA ILE A 270 -19.36 7.11 1.72
C ILE A 270 -19.56 6.40 3.06
N ASP A 271 -18.78 5.35 3.35
CA ASP A 271 -18.84 4.61 4.63
C ASP A 271 -18.21 5.40 5.78
N MET A 272 -17.50 6.49 5.46
CA MET A 272 -16.98 7.45 6.43
C MET A 272 -17.97 8.58 6.71
N LEU A 273 -19.22 8.47 6.26
CA LEU A 273 -20.27 9.47 6.41
C LEU A 273 -21.52 8.87 7.04
N SER A 274 -22.17 9.63 7.90
CA SER A 274 -23.54 9.32 8.31
C SER A 274 -24.50 9.46 7.13
N ASP A 275 -25.63 8.75 7.16
CA ASP A 275 -26.66 8.82 6.12
C ASP A 275 -27.09 10.27 5.82
N GLY A 276 -27.22 11.10 6.87
CA GLY A 276 -27.59 12.51 6.72
C GLY A 276 -26.51 13.36 6.06
N THR A 277 -25.23 13.03 6.27
CA THR A 277 -24.07 13.68 5.64
C THR A 277 -23.96 13.26 4.18
N ALA A 278 -24.07 11.97 3.90
CA ALA A 278 -24.04 11.43 2.53
C ALA A 278 -25.15 12.04 1.66
N ALA A 279 -26.36 12.21 2.21
CA ALA A 279 -27.48 12.86 1.53
C ALA A 279 -27.25 14.36 1.22
N ARG A 280 -26.29 15.02 1.88
CA ARG A 280 -25.91 16.41 1.61
C ARG A 280 -24.72 16.55 0.67
N LEU A 281 -23.84 15.54 0.63
CA LEU A 281 -22.66 15.48 -0.24
C LEU A 281 -22.93 14.84 -1.62
N VAL A 282 -24.18 14.85 -2.09
CA VAL A 282 -24.55 14.21 -3.38
C VAL A 282 -23.72 14.72 -4.54
N LYS A 283 -23.43 16.03 -4.57
CA LYS A 283 -22.60 16.67 -5.59
C LYS A 283 -21.12 16.67 -5.26
N GLY A 284 -20.69 15.88 -4.28
CA GLY A 284 -19.33 15.87 -3.78
C GLY A 284 -19.01 17.10 -2.93
N GLY A 285 -17.72 17.26 -2.64
CA GLY A 285 -17.22 18.26 -1.72
C GLY A 285 -15.72 18.13 -1.51
N TRP A 286 -15.23 18.63 -0.39
CA TRP A 286 -13.83 18.50 0.00
C TRP A 286 -13.66 18.55 1.52
N GLY A 287 -12.50 18.15 2.00
CA GLY A 287 -12.11 18.38 3.38
C GLY A 287 -10.70 17.88 3.64
N SER A 288 -10.41 17.64 4.91
CA SER A 288 -9.12 17.13 5.36
C SER A 288 -9.26 15.70 5.82
N LEU A 289 -8.52 14.79 5.19
CA LEU A 289 -8.38 13.40 5.60
C LEU A 289 -7.25 13.29 6.62
N TRP A 290 -7.60 12.84 7.81
CA TRP A 290 -6.64 12.49 8.84
C TRP A 290 -6.36 11.00 8.76
N ASN A 291 -5.10 10.66 8.92
CA ASN A 291 -4.65 9.31 9.18
C ASN A 291 -3.70 9.34 10.38
N TYR A 292 -3.88 8.43 11.33
CA TYR A 292 -3.03 8.36 12.52
C TYR A 292 -3.12 6.98 13.15
N ARG A 293 -2.05 6.56 13.81
CA ARG A 293 -2.02 5.32 14.55
C ARG A 293 -2.90 5.38 15.80
N VAL A 294 -3.50 4.24 16.14
CA VAL A 294 -4.25 4.07 17.39
C VAL A 294 -3.67 2.94 18.22
N VAL A 295 -3.67 3.12 19.54
CA VAL A 295 -3.23 2.13 20.53
C VAL A 295 -4.35 1.82 21.52
N LYS A 296 -4.29 0.63 22.11
CA LYS A 296 -5.18 0.20 23.18
C LYS A 296 -4.41 0.26 24.50
N PRO A 297 -4.70 1.21 25.39
CA PRO A 297 -4.03 1.31 26.68
C PRO A 297 -4.20 0.06 27.53
N ALA A 298 -3.20 -0.23 28.36
CA ALA A 298 -3.28 -1.33 29.31
C ALA A 298 -4.48 -1.13 30.25
N GLY A 299 -5.41 -2.08 30.25
CA GLY A 299 -6.62 -2.03 31.08
C GLY A 299 -7.75 -1.14 30.56
N SER A 300 -7.62 -0.55 29.36
CA SER A 300 -8.72 0.13 28.67
C SER A 300 -9.38 -0.78 27.64
N ASP A 301 -10.66 -0.60 27.37
CA ASP A 301 -11.36 -1.19 26.23
C ASP A 301 -11.46 -0.27 25.02
N THR A 302 -10.96 0.96 25.14
CA THR A 302 -11.00 1.97 24.07
C THR A 302 -9.67 2.05 23.33
N TRP A 303 -9.77 2.25 22.01
CA TRP A 303 -8.64 2.60 21.15
C TRP A 303 -8.52 4.12 21.09
N VAL A 304 -7.31 4.63 21.32
CA VAL A 304 -7.03 6.07 21.38
C VAL A 304 -5.85 6.44 20.46
N PRO A 305 -5.74 7.70 20.02
CA PRO A 305 -4.61 8.15 19.22
C PRO A 305 -3.26 7.91 19.91
N ALA A 306 -2.28 7.51 19.12
CA ALA A 306 -0.91 7.20 19.53
C ALA A 306 0.05 8.40 19.39
N LYS A 307 1.01 8.54 20.31
CA LYS A 307 2.19 9.41 20.20
C LYS A 307 3.44 8.60 20.44
N PHE A 308 4.52 8.94 19.75
CA PHE A 308 5.84 8.41 20.06
C PHE A 308 6.47 9.13 21.26
N ASP A 309 6.92 8.37 22.24
CA ASP A 309 7.74 8.89 23.33
C ASP A 309 9.22 8.89 22.91
N SER A 310 9.76 10.06 22.58
CA SER A 310 11.18 10.20 22.21
C SER A 310 12.13 10.18 23.40
N ALA A 311 11.63 10.17 24.65
CA ALA A 311 12.43 10.22 25.87
C ALA A 311 12.46 8.89 26.63
N GLY A 312 11.47 8.02 26.41
CA GLY A 312 11.43 6.66 26.91
C GLY A 312 11.71 5.67 25.79
N SER A 313 12.76 4.85 25.94
CA SER A 313 13.09 3.75 25.02
C SER A 313 12.08 2.58 25.07
N GLY A 314 10.78 2.86 25.23
CA GLY A 314 9.73 1.90 25.60
C GLY A 314 8.47 1.90 24.73
N GLY A 315 8.42 2.65 23.63
CA GLY A 315 7.36 2.53 22.62
C GLY A 315 6.26 3.59 22.65
N ILE A 316 5.13 3.25 22.04
CA ILE A 316 4.01 4.17 21.73
C ILE A 316 3.20 4.49 23.00
N SER A 317 2.86 5.76 23.19
CA SER A 317 2.10 6.31 24.32
C SER A 317 0.79 6.99 23.86
N GLU A 318 -0.13 7.28 24.78
CA GLU A 318 -1.40 7.96 24.46
C GLU A 318 -1.23 9.47 24.25
N VAL A 319 -2.05 10.08 23.38
CA VAL A 319 -2.10 11.55 23.20
C VAL A 319 -3.45 12.14 23.60
N SER A 320 -3.41 13.35 24.14
CA SER A 320 -4.58 14.21 24.28
C SER A 320 -4.91 15.03 23.02
N SER A 321 -4.06 15.00 21.98
CA SER A 321 -4.22 15.78 20.74
C SER A 321 -3.81 14.95 19.51
N ARG A 322 -4.69 14.86 18.52
CA ARG A 322 -4.48 14.14 17.25
C ARG A 322 -3.43 14.75 16.31
N ASN A 323 -2.90 15.93 16.63
CA ASN A 323 -1.98 16.68 15.75
C ASN A 323 -0.49 16.36 16.00
N LEU A 324 -0.17 15.43 16.89
CA LEU A 324 1.20 15.09 17.30
C LEU A 324 1.47 13.57 17.18
N THR A 325 0.74 12.89 16.30
CA THR A 325 0.81 11.43 16.13
C THR A 325 1.88 11.12 15.10
N ASP A 326 3.04 10.65 15.54
CA ASP A 326 4.21 10.44 14.67
C ASP A 326 4.16 9.16 13.82
N ASP A 327 3.09 8.36 13.91
CA ASP A 327 2.87 7.17 13.10
C ASP A 327 1.46 7.22 12.50
N GLY A 328 1.31 6.82 11.25
CA GLY A 328 0.05 6.86 10.51
C GLY A 328 -0.14 5.67 9.60
N ALA A 329 -0.59 5.93 8.39
CA ALA A 329 -0.71 4.93 7.34
C ALA A 329 -0.24 5.52 6.01
N VAL A 330 0.21 4.66 5.11
CA VAL A 330 0.20 5.01 3.69
C VAL A 330 -1.26 4.99 3.25
N VAL A 331 -1.69 6.07 2.59
CA VAL A 331 -3.04 6.23 2.08
C VAL A 331 -3.01 6.50 0.58
N ILE A 332 -3.67 5.63 -0.18
CA ILE A 332 -3.90 5.80 -1.61
C ILE A 332 -5.38 6.07 -1.82
N LYS A 333 -5.70 7.19 -2.46
CA LYS A 333 -7.06 7.50 -2.91
C LYS A 333 -7.27 6.93 -4.30
N LEU A 334 -8.33 6.15 -4.48
CA LEU A 334 -8.79 5.66 -5.77
C LEU A 334 -10.16 6.26 -6.10
N GLU A 335 -10.27 6.87 -7.28
CA GLU A 335 -11.53 7.31 -7.87
C GLU A 335 -11.80 6.49 -9.12
N TYR A 336 -12.98 5.89 -9.20
CA TYR A 336 -13.35 5.10 -10.36
C TYR A 336 -14.85 5.17 -10.63
N ASN A 337 -15.21 4.97 -11.90
CA ASN A 337 -16.61 4.82 -12.30
C ASN A 337 -16.89 3.38 -12.73
N THR A 338 -18.09 2.90 -12.43
CA THR A 338 -18.59 1.59 -12.92
C THR A 338 -19.72 1.77 -13.92
N GLY A 339 -20.31 2.97 -14.01
CA GLY A 339 -21.46 3.28 -14.86
C GLY A 339 -21.14 3.64 -16.30
N GLY A 340 -19.85 3.76 -16.68
CA GLY A 340 -19.46 4.14 -18.04
C GLY A 340 -19.78 5.59 -18.42
N THR A 341 -20.12 6.41 -17.44
CA THR A 341 -20.41 7.85 -17.58
C THR A 341 -19.45 8.70 -16.74
N PHE A 342 -19.22 9.93 -17.17
CA PHE A 342 -18.53 10.98 -16.42
C PHE A 342 -19.29 12.28 -16.63
N ASN A 343 -19.79 12.91 -15.57
CA ASN A 343 -20.67 14.07 -15.67
C ASN A 343 -21.87 13.78 -16.60
N GLU A 344 -22.57 12.68 -16.35
CA GLU A 344 -23.68 12.14 -17.16
C GLU A 344 -23.37 11.80 -18.64
N GLU A 345 -22.16 12.10 -19.12
CA GLU A 345 -21.72 11.84 -20.50
C GLU A 345 -21.06 10.46 -20.62
N ALA A 346 -21.37 9.73 -21.68
CA ALA A 346 -20.78 8.41 -21.92
C ALA A 346 -19.27 8.50 -22.22
N VAL A 347 -18.43 7.78 -21.47
CA VAL A 347 -16.96 7.76 -21.66
C VAL A 347 -16.44 6.50 -22.35
N GLY A 348 -17.33 5.61 -22.80
CA GLY A 348 -16.97 4.43 -23.61
C GLY A 348 -16.21 3.32 -22.88
N GLY A 349 -16.10 3.41 -21.56
CA GLY A 349 -15.41 2.44 -20.71
C GLY A 349 -15.41 2.86 -19.22
N THR A 350 -14.69 2.12 -18.38
CA THR A 350 -14.39 2.56 -17.02
C THR A 350 -13.10 3.38 -17.00
N TYR A 351 -12.99 4.31 -16.08
CA TYR A 351 -11.70 4.90 -15.73
C TYR A 351 -11.43 4.70 -14.25
N ASN A 352 -10.15 4.70 -13.91
CA ASN A 352 -9.66 4.75 -12.56
C ASN A 352 -8.57 5.83 -12.48
N ASN A 353 -8.57 6.57 -11.38
CA ASN A 353 -7.54 7.54 -11.06
C ASN A 353 -7.07 7.26 -9.63
N ALA A 354 -5.80 6.96 -9.46
CA ALA A 354 -5.21 6.70 -8.15
C ALA A 354 -4.21 7.80 -7.81
N ILE A 355 -4.26 8.27 -6.56
CA ILE A 355 -3.36 9.27 -6.01
C ILE A 355 -2.83 8.73 -4.69
N MET A 356 -1.54 8.47 -4.61
CA MET A 356 -0.87 8.17 -3.35
C MET A 356 -0.55 9.49 -2.64
N PHE A 357 -1.02 9.65 -1.39
CA PHE A 357 -0.66 10.83 -0.61
C PHE A 357 0.80 10.70 -0.15
N GLY A 358 1.61 11.69 -0.53
CA GLY A 358 3.03 11.71 -0.17
C GLY A 358 3.26 11.74 1.33
N PRO A 359 4.47 11.36 1.79
CA PRO A 359 4.84 11.45 3.19
C PRO A 359 4.68 12.85 3.77
N ASP A 360 4.37 12.95 5.07
CA ASP A 360 4.34 14.23 5.78
C ASP A 360 5.72 14.92 5.74
N GLU A 361 5.76 16.18 5.29
CA GLU A 361 6.99 16.96 5.23
C GLU A 361 7.58 17.25 6.62
N TYR A 362 6.74 17.22 7.66
CA TYR A 362 7.15 17.38 9.06
C TYR A 362 7.35 16.05 9.77
N ASN A 363 7.31 14.92 9.05
CA ASN A 363 7.59 13.62 9.64
C ASN A 363 9.03 13.60 10.17
N ARG A 364 9.18 13.49 11.50
CA ARG A 364 10.51 13.51 12.13
C ARG A 364 11.36 12.27 11.86
N PHE A 365 10.75 11.21 11.33
CA PHE A 365 11.43 10.00 10.87
C PHE A 365 11.97 10.14 9.45
N ARG A 366 11.66 11.26 8.76
CA ARG A 366 12.25 11.54 7.46
C ARG A 366 13.74 11.84 7.65
N VAL A 367 14.59 10.97 7.12
CA VAL A 367 16.02 11.24 7.00
C VAL A 367 16.16 12.51 6.16
N GLN A 368 16.79 13.55 6.71
CA GLN A 368 17.09 14.75 5.93
C GLN A 368 18.12 14.35 4.86
N PRO A 369 17.89 14.69 3.57
CA PRO A 369 18.81 14.38 2.49
C PRO A 369 20.17 15.04 2.66
#